data_AF-A0A6B1EVJ0-F1
#
_entry.id   AF-A0A6B1EVJ0-F1
#
_cell.length_a   1.000
_cell.length_b   1.000
_cell.length_c   1.000
_cell.angle_alpha   90.00
_cell.angle_beta   90.00
_cell.angle_gamma   90.00
#
_symmetry.space_group_name_H-M   'P 1'
#
loop_
_entity.id
_entity.type
_entity.pdbx_description
1 polymer ?
#
loop_
_entity_poly.entity_id
_entity_poly.type
_entity_poly.pdbx_seq_one_letter_code
_entity_poly.pdbx_strand_id
1 'polypeptide(L)'
;MHFQTDRIKAKTLISFSILMLAFTGCTSVEYQQMQNERDTRREVYEDARRKEVFKRSRDVLSDDMLGRWEFLELVVEESGGSEDILKAKAALAATKLKGFRLRFWRSSGSYYYRVENLIAKPYGTYTTGTVYKGEEPLYKSGEPRSGRLRFYPISGSHISDLIFGFTKGVHKQVFFGDGEVRTTQIATKSMEVSMEAPQLDLVLDLGMVLSPDGWLRRGNIRCSFQRIE
;
A
#
# COMPACT_ATOMS: atom_id res chain seq x y z
N MET A 1 -27.75 -82.91 -3.97
CA MET A 1 -26.76 -82.10 -3.21
C MET A 1 -26.29 -80.93 -4.06
N HIS A 2 -27.04 -79.81 -4.13
CA HIS A 2 -26.58 -78.62 -4.88
C HIS A 2 -26.89 -77.27 -4.20
N PHE A 3 -27.52 -77.25 -3.03
CA PHE A 3 -28.00 -76.01 -2.40
C PHE A 3 -27.04 -75.36 -1.37
N GLN A 4 -25.91 -75.99 -1.04
CA GLN A 4 -24.95 -75.42 -0.06
C GLN A 4 -23.86 -74.55 -0.70
N THR A 5 -23.56 -74.74 -1.99
CA THR A 5 -22.43 -74.05 -2.65
C THR A 5 -22.73 -72.60 -3.01
N ASP A 6 -24.00 -72.24 -3.25
CA ASP A 6 -24.40 -70.88 -3.64
C ASP A 6 -24.48 -69.92 -2.45
N ARG A 7 -24.80 -70.44 -1.25
CA ARG A 7 -24.90 -69.63 -0.03
C ARG A 7 -23.54 -69.16 0.49
N ILE A 8 -22.48 -69.92 0.20
CA ILE A 8 -21.10 -69.58 0.56
C ILE A 8 -20.57 -68.49 -0.38
N LYS A 9 -20.86 -68.59 -1.69
CA LYS A 9 -20.45 -67.61 -2.71
C LYS A 9 -21.10 -66.24 -2.54
N ALA A 10 -22.39 -66.18 -2.18
CA ALA A 10 -23.08 -64.91 -1.96
C ALA A 10 -22.55 -64.16 -0.73
N LYS A 11 -22.22 -64.88 0.36
CA LYS A 11 -21.67 -64.28 1.58
C LYS A 11 -20.26 -63.73 1.37
N THR A 12 -19.41 -64.43 0.64
CA THR A 12 -18.04 -63.93 0.32
C THR A 12 -18.08 -62.70 -0.59
N LEU A 13 -18.96 -62.66 -1.59
CA LEU A 13 -19.12 -61.49 -2.48
C LEU A 13 -19.58 -60.24 -1.73
N ILE A 14 -20.59 -60.36 -0.86
CA ILE A 14 -21.10 -59.24 -0.07
C ILE A 14 -20.03 -58.73 0.90
N SER A 15 -19.28 -59.63 1.56
CA SER A 15 -18.18 -59.21 2.44
C SER A 15 -17.06 -58.50 1.67
N PHE A 16 -16.73 -58.93 0.44
CA PHE A 16 -15.72 -58.26 -0.39
C PHE A 16 -16.18 -56.87 -0.86
N SER A 17 -17.46 -56.70 -1.20
CA SER A 17 -18.01 -55.38 -1.58
C SER A 17 -18.03 -54.40 -0.41
N ILE A 18 -18.35 -54.85 0.80
CA ILE A 18 -18.30 -54.01 2.01
C ILE A 18 -16.86 -53.65 2.35
N LEU A 19 -15.92 -54.60 2.21
CA LEU A 19 -14.49 -54.34 2.42
C LEU A 19 -13.98 -53.29 1.42
N MET A 20 -14.32 -53.42 0.13
CA MET A 20 -13.92 -52.46 -0.91
C MET A 20 -14.50 -51.05 -0.67
N LEU A 21 -15.76 -50.95 -0.19
CA LEU A 21 -16.37 -49.66 0.17
C LEU A 21 -15.73 -49.02 1.41
N ALA A 22 -15.29 -49.81 2.39
CA ALA A 22 -14.56 -49.30 3.55
C ALA A 22 -13.16 -48.80 3.16
N PHE A 23 -12.47 -49.49 2.25
CA PHE A 23 -11.14 -49.08 1.75
C PHE A 23 -11.19 -47.83 0.86
N THR A 24 -12.23 -47.64 0.04
CA THR A 24 -12.39 -46.41 -0.76
C THR A 24 -12.84 -45.22 0.09
N GLY A 25 -13.62 -45.45 1.15
CA GLY A 25 -14.01 -44.42 2.11
C GLY A 25 -12.82 -43.81 2.86
N CYS A 26 -11.95 -44.64 3.45
CA CYS A 26 -10.80 -44.15 4.21
C CYS A 26 -9.73 -43.45 3.34
N THR A 27 -9.45 -43.98 2.15
CA THR A 27 -8.46 -43.39 1.22
C THR A 27 -8.93 -42.04 0.67
N SER A 28 -10.24 -41.83 0.49
CA SER A 28 -10.79 -40.55 0.03
C SER A 28 -10.71 -39.44 1.08
N VAL A 29 -10.94 -39.75 2.35
CA VAL A 29 -10.84 -38.81 3.48
C VAL A 29 -9.38 -38.45 3.75
N GLU A 30 -8.48 -39.43 3.75
CA GLU A 30 -7.03 -39.20 3.85
C GLU A 30 -6.50 -38.36 2.67
N TYR A 31 -6.98 -38.62 1.45
CA TYR A 31 -6.61 -37.85 0.27
C TYR A 31 -7.10 -36.39 0.35
N GLN A 32 -8.36 -36.17 0.77
CA GLN A 32 -8.91 -34.83 0.96
C GLN A 32 -8.16 -34.07 2.07
N GLN A 33 -7.82 -34.74 3.17
CA GLN A 33 -7.05 -34.14 4.26
C GLN A 33 -5.63 -33.77 3.81
N MET A 34 -4.93 -34.67 3.11
CA MET A 34 -3.61 -34.37 2.54
C MET A 34 -3.65 -33.23 1.54
N GLN A 35 -4.71 -33.12 0.73
CA GLN A 35 -4.86 -32.03 -0.22
C GLN A 35 -5.09 -30.69 0.51
N ASN A 36 -5.95 -30.66 1.52
CA ASN A 36 -6.20 -29.47 2.32
C ASN A 36 -4.94 -29.02 3.10
N GLU A 37 -4.16 -29.96 3.65
CA GLU A 37 -2.88 -29.66 4.27
C GLU A 37 -1.86 -29.09 3.28
N ARG A 38 -1.82 -29.62 2.05
CA ARG A 38 -0.95 -29.08 0.99
C ARG A 38 -1.37 -27.68 0.57
N ASP A 39 -2.67 -27.44 0.40
CA ASP A 39 -3.22 -26.15 0.00
C ASP A 39 -2.99 -25.11 1.10
N THR A 40 -3.19 -25.49 2.38
CA THR A 40 -2.87 -24.62 3.53
C THR A 40 -1.39 -24.28 3.57
N ARG A 41 -0.49 -25.27 3.41
CA ARG A 41 0.97 -25.02 3.37
C ARG A 41 1.36 -24.14 2.19
N ARG A 42 0.73 -24.33 1.03
CA ARG A 42 0.94 -23.52 -0.17
C ARG A 42 0.49 -22.07 0.07
N GLU A 43 -0.66 -21.87 0.69
CA GLU A 43 -1.17 -20.54 1.02
C GLU A 43 -0.24 -19.82 2.00
N VAL A 44 0.20 -20.50 3.07
CA VAL A 44 1.16 -19.97 4.04
C VAL A 44 2.48 -19.60 3.35
N TYR A 45 2.98 -20.47 2.47
CA TYR A 45 4.20 -20.21 1.70
C TYR A 45 4.03 -19.01 0.77
N GLU A 46 2.96 -18.93 -0.02
CA GLU A 46 2.72 -17.82 -0.94
C GLU A 46 2.45 -16.51 -0.19
N ASP A 47 1.80 -16.54 0.98
CA ASP A 47 1.66 -15.38 1.86
C ASP A 47 3.03 -14.90 2.39
N ALA A 48 3.87 -15.81 2.88
CA ALA A 48 5.23 -15.47 3.33
C ALA A 48 6.08 -14.91 2.18
N ARG A 49 6.02 -15.53 1.00
CA ARG A 49 6.70 -15.07 -0.21
C ARG A 49 6.24 -13.67 -0.62
N ARG A 50 4.93 -13.42 -0.67
CA ARG A 50 4.35 -12.10 -0.96
C ARG A 50 4.88 -11.07 0.03
N LYS A 51 4.79 -11.34 1.34
CA LYS A 51 5.31 -10.45 2.40
C LYS A 51 6.77 -10.09 2.20
N GLU A 52 7.61 -11.05 1.85
CA GLU A 52 9.04 -10.80 1.62
C GLU A 52 9.29 -9.94 0.37
N VAL A 53 8.58 -10.22 -0.74
CA VAL A 53 8.66 -9.39 -1.95
C VAL A 53 8.18 -7.95 -1.67
N PHE A 54 7.12 -7.78 -0.90
CA PHE A 54 6.63 -6.46 -0.47
C PHE A 54 7.63 -5.72 0.40
N LYS A 55 8.27 -6.43 1.35
CA LYS A 55 9.31 -5.84 2.19
C LYS A 55 10.49 -5.38 1.33
N ARG A 56 10.96 -6.23 0.41
CA ARG A 56 12.09 -5.92 -0.47
C ARG A 56 11.81 -4.72 -1.37
N SER A 57 10.64 -4.66 -2.01
CA SER A 57 10.25 -3.52 -2.87
C SER A 57 10.16 -2.22 -2.08
N ARG A 58 9.57 -2.25 -0.88
CA ARG A 58 9.54 -1.10 0.02
C ARG A 58 10.94 -0.63 0.39
N ASP A 59 11.82 -1.56 0.77
CA ASP A 59 13.18 -1.23 1.19
C ASP A 59 13.98 -0.63 0.01
N VAL A 60 13.83 -1.17 -1.21
CA VAL A 60 14.43 -0.60 -2.44
C VAL A 60 13.92 0.82 -2.72
N LEU A 61 12.60 1.04 -2.69
CA LEU A 61 12.03 2.37 -2.91
C LEU A 61 12.43 3.36 -1.81
N SER A 62 12.59 2.89 -0.57
CA SER A 62 13.05 3.72 0.56
C SER A 62 14.52 4.10 0.41
N ASP A 63 15.33 3.20 -0.12
CA ASP A 63 16.73 3.47 -0.46
C ASP A 63 16.85 4.42 -1.68
N ASP A 64 15.91 4.35 -2.63
CA ASP A 64 15.81 5.32 -3.73
C ASP A 64 15.40 6.72 -3.25
N MET A 65 14.83 6.89 -2.05
CA MET A 65 14.59 8.23 -1.50
C MET A 65 15.87 8.90 -1.00
N LEU A 66 16.94 8.14 -0.75
CA LEU A 66 18.18 8.67 -0.20
C LEU A 66 18.84 9.66 -1.17
N GLY A 67 19.48 10.68 -0.60
CA GLY A 67 20.13 11.74 -1.36
C GLY A 67 19.56 13.12 -1.06
N ARG A 68 19.89 14.07 -1.94
CA ARG A 68 19.44 15.47 -1.84
C ARG A 68 18.47 15.78 -2.97
N TRP A 69 17.43 16.52 -2.61
CA TRP A 69 16.29 16.81 -3.45
C TRP A 69 15.96 18.30 -3.40
N GLU A 70 15.74 18.91 -4.56
CA GLU A 70 15.38 20.32 -4.68
C GLU A 70 13.95 20.46 -5.19
N PHE A 71 13.19 21.36 -4.57
CA PHE A 71 11.81 21.62 -4.93
C PHE A 71 11.68 22.04 -6.40
N LEU A 72 10.78 21.39 -7.12
CA LEU A 72 10.41 21.70 -8.50
C LEU A 72 9.09 22.47 -8.56
N GLU A 73 8.02 21.83 -8.11
CA GLU A 73 6.66 22.34 -8.28
C GLU A 73 5.70 21.83 -7.21
N LEU A 74 4.58 22.55 -7.05
CA LEU A 74 3.46 22.15 -6.22
C LEU A 74 2.17 22.35 -7.04
N VAL A 75 1.46 21.26 -7.30
CA VAL A 75 0.29 21.23 -8.19
C VAL A 75 -0.91 20.66 -7.43
N VAL A 76 -2.08 21.27 -7.61
CA VAL A 76 -3.37 20.69 -7.21
C VAL A 76 -3.98 20.06 -8.46
N GLU A 77 -4.04 18.74 -8.49
CA GLU A 77 -4.57 17.99 -9.62
C GLU A 77 -6.07 18.24 -9.77
N GLU A 78 -6.53 18.53 -11.00
CA GLU A 78 -7.94 18.78 -11.27
C GLU A 78 -8.73 17.48 -11.31
N SER A 79 -9.84 17.42 -10.57
CA SER A 79 -10.87 16.41 -10.80
C SER A 79 -12.24 16.95 -10.38
N GLY A 80 -13.06 17.24 -11.39
CA GLY A 80 -14.51 17.49 -11.35
C GLY A 80 -15.09 18.54 -10.38
N GLY A 81 -14.30 19.18 -9.51
CA GLY A 81 -14.75 20.14 -8.51
C GLY A 81 -13.96 21.46 -8.55
N SER A 82 -14.55 22.55 -8.05
CA SER A 82 -13.84 23.84 -7.93
C SER A 82 -12.86 23.79 -6.75
N GLU A 83 -11.58 23.69 -7.10
CA GLU A 83 -10.45 23.78 -6.17
C GLU A 83 -9.77 25.14 -6.23
N ASP A 84 -10.42 26.19 -6.74
CA ASP A 84 -9.74 27.43 -7.11
C ASP A 84 -9.09 28.13 -5.92
N ILE A 85 -9.77 28.11 -4.77
CA ILE A 85 -9.20 28.60 -3.50
C ILE A 85 -8.00 27.75 -3.08
N LEU A 86 -8.07 26.42 -3.25
CA LEU A 86 -6.99 25.52 -2.88
C LEU A 86 -5.79 25.68 -3.81
N LYS A 87 -6.01 25.84 -5.11
CA LYS A 87 -5.01 26.18 -6.13
C LYS A 87 -4.32 27.50 -5.79
N ALA A 88 -5.08 28.55 -5.44
CA ALA A 88 -4.50 29.82 -5.03
C ALA A 88 -3.64 29.69 -3.76
N LYS A 89 -4.11 28.93 -2.76
CA LYS A 89 -3.33 28.62 -1.55
C LYS A 89 -2.07 27.80 -1.86
N ALA A 90 -2.16 26.83 -2.76
CA ALA A 90 -1.03 26.03 -3.21
C ALA A 90 -0.01 26.89 -3.96
N ALA A 91 -0.44 27.77 -4.86
CA ALA A 91 0.45 28.69 -5.56
C ALA A 91 1.21 29.60 -4.58
N LEU A 92 0.52 30.15 -3.57
CA LEU A 92 1.16 30.91 -2.50
C LEU A 92 2.15 30.05 -1.69
N ALA A 93 1.79 28.81 -1.36
CA ALA A 93 2.69 27.88 -0.66
C ALA A 93 3.93 27.56 -1.50
N ALA A 94 3.78 27.34 -2.82
CA ALA A 94 4.87 27.07 -3.75
C ALA A 94 5.93 28.18 -3.74
N THR A 95 5.52 29.45 -3.65
CA THR A 95 6.48 30.57 -3.55
C THR A 95 7.36 30.49 -2.30
N LYS A 96 6.84 29.95 -1.19
CA LYS A 96 7.59 29.76 0.06
C LYS A 96 8.51 28.54 0.00
N LEU A 97 8.24 27.60 -0.90
CA LEU A 97 9.04 26.41 -1.14
C LEU A 97 10.15 26.67 -2.19
N LYS A 98 10.24 27.86 -2.78
CA LYS A 98 11.31 28.18 -3.73
C LYS A 98 12.68 28.05 -3.05
N GLY A 99 13.56 27.22 -3.62
CA GLY A 99 14.87 26.90 -3.03
C GLY A 99 14.82 25.96 -1.83
N PHE A 100 13.66 25.38 -1.52
CA PHE A 100 13.53 24.36 -0.49
C PHE A 100 14.25 23.08 -0.91
N ARG A 101 15.03 22.52 0.04
CA ARG A 101 15.81 21.30 -0.18
C ARG A 101 15.56 20.28 0.91
N LEU A 102 15.32 19.05 0.48
CA LEU A 102 15.19 17.88 1.34
C LEU A 102 16.43 17.01 1.22
N ARG A 103 16.89 16.50 2.34
CA ARG A 103 17.91 15.47 2.37
C ARG A 103 17.39 14.27 3.13
N PHE A 104 17.51 13.09 2.52
CA PHE A 104 17.26 11.81 3.15
C PHE A 104 18.56 11.04 3.28
N TRP A 105 18.79 10.41 4.43
CA TRP A 105 19.96 9.55 4.65
C TRP A 105 19.63 8.40 5.59
N ARG A 106 20.45 7.36 5.54
CA ARG A 106 20.37 6.21 6.43
C ARG A 106 21.59 6.18 7.34
N SER A 107 21.38 5.94 8.63
CA SER A 107 22.46 5.79 9.62
C SER A 107 22.02 4.83 10.72
N SER A 108 22.90 3.90 11.12
CA SER A 108 22.62 2.91 12.17
C SER A 108 21.28 2.19 11.99
N GLY A 109 20.93 1.82 10.75
CA GLY A 109 19.69 1.11 10.42
C GLY A 109 18.41 1.97 10.42
N SER A 110 18.48 3.24 10.77
CA SER A 110 17.34 4.17 10.78
C SER A 110 17.39 5.13 9.59
N TYR A 111 16.23 5.56 9.13
CA TYR A 111 16.08 6.55 8.08
C TYR A 111 15.80 7.94 8.67
N TYR A 112 16.46 8.95 8.10
CA TYR A 112 16.43 10.32 8.57
C TYR A 112 16.13 11.28 7.44
N TYR A 113 15.52 12.41 7.79
CA TYR A 113 15.31 13.52 6.87
C TYR A 113 15.72 14.86 7.50
N ARG A 114 16.00 15.84 6.64
CA ARG A 114 16.25 17.23 7.02
C ARG A 114 15.79 18.17 5.91
N VAL A 115 15.27 19.34 6.30
CA VAL A 115 15.16 20.49 5.39
C VAL A 115 16.41 21.37 5.55
N GLU A 116 17.16 21.57 4.47
CA GLU A 116 18.50 22.19 4.55
C GLU A 116 18.49 23.72 4.50
N ASN A 117 17.51 24.31 3.81
CA ASN A 117 17.47 25.75 3.48
C ASN A 117 16.45 26.57 4.30
N LEU A 118 16.08 26.08 5.49
CA LEU A 118 15.27 26.82 6.47
C LEU A 118 16.11 27.20 7.69
N ILE A 119 15.78 28.34 8.32
CA ILE A 119 16.49 28.84 9.52
C ILE A 119 16.46 27.81 10.65
N ALA A 120 15.25 27.38 11.02
CA ALA A 120 15.07 26.20 11.84
C ALA A 120 15.16 24.99 10.92
N LYS A 121 16.37 24.41 10.75
CA LYS A 121 16.63 23.23 9.92
C LYS A 121 15.89 22.01 10.49
N PRO A 122 14.62 21.79 10.15
CA PRO A 122 13.81 20.75 10.76
C PRO A 122 14.39 19.41 10.34
N TYR A 123 14.53 18.50 11.29
CA TYR A 123 15.05 17.17 11.04
C TYR A 123 14.25 16.16 11.84
N GLY A 124 14.27 14.92 11.39
CA GLY A 124 13.53 13.85 12.05
C GLY A 124 13.92 12.48 11.53
N THR A 125 13.32 11.46 12.13
CA THR A 125 13.37 10.08 11.65
C THR A 125 12.07 9.73 10.96
N TYR A 126 12.13 8.80 10.02
CA TYR A 126 10.94 8.30 9.34
C TYR A 126 10.99 6.80 9.11
N THR A 127 9.82 6.24 8.83
CA THR A 127 9.67 4.92 8.23
C THR A 127 8.70 5.01 7.06
N THR A 128 8.69 3.99 6.23
CA THR A 128 7.81 3.89 5.07
C THR A 128 6.89 2.69 5.24
N GLY A 129 5.67 2.81 4.73
CA GLY A 129 4.76 1.68 4.57
C GLY A 129 4.32 1.53 3.12
N THR A 130 3.59 0.47 2.84
CA THR A 130 2.98 0.26 1.53
C THR A 130 1.68 1.06 1.42
N VAL A 131 1.30 1.43 0.20
CA VAL A 131 0.07 2.19 -0.07
C VAL A 131 -1.16 1.29 -0.16
N TYR A 132 -1.06 0.08 -0.77
CA TYR A 132 -2.12 -0.94 -0.78
C TYR A 132 -1.59 -2.39 -0.69
N LYS A 133 -2.33 -3.27 -0.01
CA LYS A 133 -2.22 -4.74 -0.14
C LYS A 133 -3.14 -5.15 -1.30
N GLY A 134 -2.61 -5.44 -2.49
CA GLY A 134 -3.44 -5.99 -3.58
C GLY A 134 -2.92 -5.74 -4.99
N GLU A 135 -2.16 -4.66 -5.19
CA GLU A 135 -1.39 -4.50 -6.42
C GLU A 135 -0.09 -5.30 -6.26
N GLU A 136 0.12 -6.29 -7.12
CA GLU A 136 1.41 -6.96 -7.18
C GLU A 136 2.49 -5.88 -7.37
N PRO A 137 3.58 -5.91 -6.59
CA PRO A 137 4.68 -5.00 -6.80
C PRO A 137 5.28 -5.39 -8.15
N LEU A 138 4.99 -4.60 -9.18
CA LEU A 138 5.40 -4.85 -10.56
C LEU A 138 6.88 -4.47 -10.69
N TYR A 139 7.74 -5.19 -9.98
CA TYR A 139 9.18 -5.12 -10.20
C TYR A 139 9.51 -6.08 -11.35
N LYS A 140 9.33 -5.61 -12.58
CA LYS A 140 9.98 -6.23 -13.74
C LYS A 140 11.39 -5.67 -13.83
N SER A 141 12.37 -6.56 -13.75
CA SER A 141 13.77 -6.21 -13.99
C SER A 141 13.91 -5.47 -15.33
N GLY A 142 14.26 -4.19 -15.29
CA GLY A 142 14.48 -3.36 -16.49
C GLY A 142 13.49 -2.22 -16.72
N GLU A 143 12.41 -2.12 -15.94
CA GLU A 143 11.48 -0.98 -15.98
C GLU A 143 11.90 0.12 -14.97
N PRO A 144 11.53 1.40 -15.22
CA PRO A 144 11.84 2.50 -14.29
C PRO A 144 11.31 2.14 -12.89
N ARG A 145 12.15 2.39 -11.87
CA ARG A 145 11.85 2.16 -10.45
C ARG A 145 10.73 3.10 -9.98
N SER A 146 9.52 2.80 -10.41
CA SER A 146 8.32 3.53 -10.07
C SER A 146 7.59 2.82 -8.94
N GLY A 147 7.16 3.57 -7.94
CA GLY A 147 6.47 2.98 -6.82
C GLY A 147 5.98 4.02 -5.82
N ARG A 148 4.91 3.66 -5.11
CA ARG A 148 4.31 4.51 -4.08
C ARG A 148 4.54 3.93 -2.70
N LEU A 149 4.99 4.76 -1.79
CA LEU A 149 5.16 4.47 -0.37
C LEU A 149 4.29 5.42 0.44
N ARG A 150 3.87 5.00 1.63
CA ARG A 150 3.33 5.92 2.62
C ARG A 150 4.46 6.39 3.53
N PHE A 151 4.58 7.69 3.75
CA PHE A 151 5.59 8.27 4.62
C PHE A 151 5.08 8.43 6.05
N TYR A 152 5.82 7.90 7.02
CA TYR A 152 5.49 8.00 8.43
C TYR A 152 6.64 8.68 9.19
N PRO A 153 6.50 9.97 9.54
CA PRO A 153 7.46 10.64 10.42
C PRO A 153 7.35 10.03 11.83
N ILE A 154 8.48 9.58 12.37
CA ILE A 154 8.58 9.02 13.72
C ILE A 154 8.91 10.13 14.74
N SER A 155 9.75 11.08 14.34
CA SER A 155 10.18 12.20 15.19
C SER A 155 10.43 13.45 14.36
N GLY A 156 10.59 14.59 15.04
CA GLY A 156 10.92 15.86 14.39
C GLY A 156 9.72 16.61 13.83
N SER A 157 9.99 17.68 13.09
CA SER A 157 8.94 18.47 12.44
C SER A 157 8.35 17.71 11.26
N HIS A 158 7.03 17.59 11.20
CA HIS A 158 6.33 16.92 10.11
C HIS A 158 6.54 17.69 8.80
N ILE A 159 7.33 17.14 7.86
CA ILE A 159 7.55 17.74 6.53
C ILE A 159 6.22 18.02 5.83
N SER A 160 5.25 17.12 5.99
CA SER A 160 3.94 17.28 5.39
C SER A 160 3.18 18.52 5.90
N ASP A 161 3.39 18.95 7.14
CA ASP A 161 2.79 20.19 7.65
C ASP A 161 3.50 21.43 7.08
N LEU A 162 4.79 21.33 6.75
CA LEU A 162 5.53 22.41 6.09
C LEU A 162 5.07 22.59 4.64
N ILE A 163 4.86 21.50 3.93
CA ILE A 163 4.51 21.52 2.50
C ILE A 163 3.00 21.72 2.33
N PHE A 164 2.19 20.95 3.04
CA PHE A 164 0.73 20.90 2.86
C PHE A 164 -0.05 21.62 3.97
N GLY A 165 0.62 22.36 4.86
CA GLY A 165 -0.06 23.08 5.96
C GLY A 165 -1.13 24.07 5.50
N PHE A 166 -1.09 24.52 4.24
CA PHE A 166 -2.13 25.36 3.64
C PHE A 166 -3.48 24.65 3.45
N THR A 167 -3.50 23.31 3.54
CA THR A 167 -4.70 22.48 3.48
C THR A 167 -5.45 22.41 4.82
N LYS A 168 -4.94 23.05 5.88
CA LYS A 168 -5.66 23.15 7.16
C LYS A 168 -7.05 23.74 6.95
N GLY A 169 -8.06 23.05 7.50
CA GLY A 169 -9.47 23.39 7.32
C GLY A 169 -10.09 22.88 6.02
N VAL A 170 -9.33 22.19 5.16
CA VAL A 170 -9.92 21.45 4.03
C VAL A 170 -10.44 20.11 4.56
N HIS A 171 -11.67 19.80 4.17
CA HIS A 171 -12.37 18.61 4.62
C HIS A 171 -12.55 17.61 3.48
N LYS A 172 -12.53 16.34 3.85
CA LYS A 172 -12.92 15.18 3.04
C LYS A 172 -14.05 14.43 3.72
N GLN A 173 -14.79 13.66 2.95
CA GLN A 173 -15.79 12.74 3.46
C GLN A 173 -15.28 11.31 3.37
N VAL A 174 -15.52 10.54 4.43
CA VAL A 174 -15.16 9.13 4.54
C VAL A 174 -16.44 8.34 4.75
N PHE A 175 -16.62 7.32 3.91
CA PHE A 175 -17.70 6.35 4.02
C PHE A 175 -17.27 5.19 4.92
N PHE A 176 -18.06 4.89 5.93
CA PHE A 176 -17.84 3.76 6.83
C PHE A 176 -18.70 2.57 6.38
N GLY A 177 -18.27 1.36 6.74
CA GLY A 177 -18.92 0.11 6.29
C GLY A 177 -20.36 -0.07 6.76
N ASP A 178 -20.82 0.74 7.71
CA ASP A 178 -22.18 0.82 8.24
C ASP A 178 -23.08 1.81 7.48
N GLY A 179 -22.54 2.47 6.44
CA GLY A 179 -23.26 3.49 5.68
C GLY A 179 -23.12 4.91 6.23
N GLU A 180 -22.40 5.11 7.34
CA GLU A 180 -22.18 6.43 7.92
C GLU A 180 -21.20 7.24 7.04
N VAL A 181 -21.52 8.51 6.80
CA VAL A 181 -20.61 9.47 6.17
C VAL A 181 -20.11 10.44 7.22
N ARG A 182 -18.79 10.51 7.42
CA ARG A 182 -18.19 11.53 8.28
C ARG A 182 -17.36 12.51 7.47
N THR A 183 -17.54 13.79 7.79
CA THR A 183 -16.66 14.84 7.33
C THR A 183 -15.45 14.92 8.26
N THR A 184 -14.26 14.67 7.74
CA THR A 184 -13.01 14.73 8.47
C THR A 184 -12.06 15.73 7.83
N GLN A 185 -11.17 16.35 8.61
CA GLN A 185 -10.10 17.15 8.02
C GLN A 185 -9.11 16.26 7.25
N ILE A 186 -8.51 16.81 6.20
CA ILE A 186 -7.43 16.13 5.49
C ILE A 186 -6.24 15.98 6.44
N ALA A 187 -5.80 14.74 6.64
CA ALA A 187 -4.67 14.42 7.48
C ALA A 187 -3.37 14.51 6.66
N THR A 188 -2.64 15.61 6.79
CA THR A 188 -1.30 15.81 6.21
C THR A 188 -0.29 14.74 6.66
N LYS A 189 -0.51 14.11 7.82
CA LYS A 189 0.36 13.05 8.36
C LYS A 189 0.39 11.77 7.51
N SER A 190 -0.54 11.59 6.59
CA SER A 190 -0.64 10.41 5.74
C SER A 190 -0.30 10.73 4.28
N MET A 191 0.83 11.39 4.05
CA MET A 191 1.31 11.65 2.68
C MET A 191 1.88 10.38 2.05
N GLU A 192 1.69 10.27 0.75
CA GLU A 192 2.34 9.28 -0.09
C GLU A 192 3.62 9.86 -0.69
N VAL A 193 4.56 9.00 -1.00
CA VAL A 193 5.78 9.28 -1.74
C VAL A 193 5.71 8.46 -3.00
N SER A 194 5.70 9.11 -4.16
CA SER A 194 5.86 8.46 -5.44
C SER A 194 7.29 8.70 -5.91
N MET A 195 7.99 7.61 -6.24
CA MET A 195 9.33 7.69 -6.80
C MET A 195 9.22 7.44 -8.30
N GLU A 196 9.85 8.29 -9.09
CA GLU A 196 10.10 8.07 -10.52
C GLU A 196 11.47 8.70 -10.83
N ALA A 197 12.55 7.96 -10.56
CA ALA A 197 13.90 8.53 -10.63
C ALA A 197 14.15 9.20 -12.01
N PRO A 198 14.60 10.47 -12.05
CA PRO A 198 15.24 11.24 -10.97
C PRO A 198 14.30 12.14 -10.13
N GLN A 199 12.99 11.91 -10.16
CA GLN A 199 11.96 12.70 -9.47
C GLN A 199 11.42 11.98 -8.23
N LEU A 200 11.14 12.77 -7.19
CA LEU A 200 10.43 12.37 -5.98
C LEU A 200 9.21 13.26 -5.83
N ASP A 201 8.04 12.65 -5.72
CA ASP A 201 6.79 13.34 -5.49
C ASP A 201 6.25 13.02 -4.09
N LEU A 202 5.92 14.05 -3.33
CA LEU A 202 5.11 13.94 -2.13
C LEU A 202 3.66 14.23 -2.50
N VAL A 203 2.76 13.31 -2.20
CA VAL A 203 1.36 13.36 -2.66
C VAL A 203 0.42 13.34 -1.46
N LEU A 204 -0.57 14.23 -1.47
CA LEU A 204 -1.64 14.28 -0.48
C LEU A 204 -2.99 14.09 -1.17
N ASP A 205 -3.69 13.01 -0.83
CA ASP A 205 -5.03 12.72 -1.35
C ASP A 205 -6.08 13.65 -0.70
N LEU A 206 -6.84 14.36 -1.53
CA LEU A 206 -7.93 15.23 -1.10
C LEU A 206 -9.20 14.46 -0.75
N GLY A 207 -9.25 13.18 -1.12
CA GLY A 207 -10.33 12.26 -0.81
C GLY A 207 -11.60 12.51 -1.63
N MET A 208 -12.71 12.04 -1.07
CA MET A 208 -14.03 12.11 -1.69
C MET A 208 -14.86 13.23 -1.08
N VAL A 209 -15.76 13.80 -1.86
CA VAL A 209 -16.86 14.65 -1.41
C VAL A 209 -18.14 14.33 -2.15
N LEU A 210 -19.26 14.54 -1.49
CA LEU A 210 -20.57 14.45 -2.08
C LEU A 210 -20.86 15.73 -2.88
N SER A 211 -21.12 15.56 -4.16
CA SER A 211 -21.60 16.59 -5.08
C SER A 211 -23.06 16.31 -5.48
N PRO A 212 -23.77 17.25 -6.13
CA PRO A 212 -25.10 16.99 -6.67
C PRO A 212 -25.16 15.78 -7.62
N ASP A 213 -24.06 15.49 -8.33
CA ASP A 213 -23.94 14.36 -9.26
C ASP A 213 -23.46 13.07 -8.58
N GLY A 214 -23.38 13.07 -7.25
CA GLY A 214 -22.93 11.94 -6.44
C GLY A 214 -21.50 12.12 -5.93
N TRP A 215 -20.86 10.99 -5.61
CA TRP A 215 -19.53 10.97 -5.01
C TRP A 215 -18.46 11.38 -6.01
N LEU A 216 -17.76 12.47 -5.69
CA LEU A 216 -16.68 13.00 -6.50
C LEU A 216 -15.34 12.82 -5.77
N ARG A 217 -14.35 12.29 -6.48
CA ARG A 217 -12.96 12.32 -6.03
C ARG A 217 -12.35 13.68 -6.36
N ARG A 218 -11.74 14.34 -5.37
CA ARG A 218 -11.17 15.70 -5.49
C ARG A 218 -9.74 15.75 -6.02
N GLY A 219 -9.12 14.58 -6.24
CA GLY A 219 -7.78 14.46 -6.78
C GLY A 219 -6.73 14.58 -5.69
N ASN A 220 -5.50 14.94 -6.06
CA ASN A 220 -4.39 15.03 -5.12
C ASN A 220 -3.71 16.38 -5.19
N ILE A 221 -2.93 16.69 -4.15
CA ILE A 221 -1.90 17.72 -4.20
C ILE A 221 -0.56 17.02 -4.35
N ARG A 222 0.19 17.35 -5.40
CA ARG A 222 1.52 16.81 -5.68
C ARG A 222 2.58 17.88 -5.47
N CYS A 223 3.58 17.58 -4.65
CA CYS A 223 4.78 18.39 -4.45
C CYS A 223 5.99 17.63 -4.99
N SER A 224 6.58 18.13 -6.06
CA SER A 224 7.62 17.44 -6.82
C SER A 224 9.01 17.97 -6.49
N PHE A 225 9.99 17.08 -6.54
CA PHE A 225 11.39 17.36 -6.28
C PHE A 225 12.28 16.66 -7.30
N GLN A 226 13.34 17.34 -7.74
CA GLN A 226 14.41 16.74 -8.54
C GLN A 226 15.57 16.31 -7.65
N ARG A 227 16.18 15.17 -7.96
CA ARG A 227 17.43 14.78 -7.31
C ARG A 227 18.55 15.72 -7.75
N ILE A 228 19.31 16.22 -6.79
CA ILE A 228 20.50 17.05 -7.03
C ILE A 228 21.79 16.32 -6.66
N GLU A 229 21.73 15.31 -5.76
CA GLU A 229 22.83 14.38 -5.42
C GLU A 229 22.31 13.04 -4.90
#